data_AF-A0A8J4W500-F1
#
_entry.id   AF-A0A8J4W500-F1
#
_cell.length_a   1.000
_cell.length_b   1.000
_cell.length_c   1.000
_cell.angle_alpha   90.00
_cell.angle_beta   90.00
_cell.angle_gamma   90.00
#
_symmetry.space_group_name_H-M   'P 1'
#
loop_
_entity.id
_entity.type
_entity.pdbx_description
1 polymer ?
#
loop_
_entity_poly.entity_id
_entity_poly.type
_entity_poly.pdbx_seq_one_letter_code
_entity_poly.pdbx_strand_id
1 'polypeptide(L)'
;MDDPRIKRNVTSNFPEQIALAISSPTSVWVSWVTGDAQVGSNLTGLDPSSVLSEVWYGKESGKYTSVAKGVSTVYSQLYPFKGLLNYTSGIIHHVRLKGTNSLFITLN
;
A
#
# COMPACT_ATOMS: atom_id res chain seq x y z
N MET A 1 6.60 18.53 -11.25
CA MET A 1 7.16 17.20 -10.90
C MET A 1 6.94 16.36 -12.13
N ASP A 2 7.86 16.43 -13.08
CA ASP A 2 7.58 16.08 -14.49
C ASP A 2 8.23 14.79 -14.97
N ASP A 3 9.08 14.19 -14.13
CA ASP A 3 9.64 12.88 -14.40
C ASP A 3 8.52 11.82 -14.40
N PRO A 4 8.34 11.06 -15.49
CA PRO A 4 7.27 10.08 -15.60
C PRO A 4 7.37 8.93 -14.59
N ARG A 5 8.55 8.69 -13.99
CA ARG A 5 8.77 7.58 -13.04
C ARG A 5 8.24 7.86 -11.64
N ILE A 6 8.04 9.13 -11.30
CA ILE A 6 7.50 9.58 -10.00
C ILE A 6 6.07 10.09 -10.13
N LYS A 7 5.56 10.20 -11.37
CA LYS A 7 4.13 10.43 -11.61
C LYS A 7 3.38 9.14 -11.30
N ARG A 8 2.25 9.30 -10.61
CA ARG A 8 1.30 8.21 -10.41
C ARG A 8 0.88 7.65 -11.77
N ASN A 9 0.97 6.32 -11.92
CA ASN A 9 0.61 5.62 -13.16
C ASN A 9 -0.62 4.70 -12.98
N VAL A 10 -1.28 4.74 -11.81
CA VAL A 10 -2.47 3.96 -11.48
C VAL A 10 -3.67 4.88 -11.20
N THR A 11 -4.88 4.37 -11.46
CA THR A 11 -6.14 5.09 -11.18
C THR A 11 -6.82 4.52 -9.93
N SER A 12 -7.69 5.31 -9.28
CA SER A 12 -8.53 4.83 -8.17
C SER A 12 -7.71 4.14 -7.04
N ASN A 13 -8.19 3.01 -6.53
CA ASN A 13 -7.55 2.23 -5.45
C ASN A 13 -6.60 1.13 -5.97
N PHE A 14 -6.10 1.23 -7.20
CA PHE A 14 -5.10 0.28 -7.67
C PHE A 14 -3.79 0.45 -6.88
N PRO A 15 -3.12 -0.64 -6.49
CA PRO A 15 -1.86 -0.60 -5.76
C PRO A 15 -0.73 0.12 -6.50
N GLU A 16 -0.03 1.00 -5.79
CA GLU A 16 1.24 1.60 -6.20
C GLU A 16 2.30 1.47 -5.10
N GLN A 17 3.55 1.85 -5.41
CA GLN A 17 4.67 1.85 -4.45
C GLN A 17 4.85 0.47 -3.78
N ILE A 18 4.66 -0.60 -4.55
CA ILE A 18 4.72 -1.97 -4.08
C ILE A 18 6.15 -2.30 -3.60
N ALA A 19 6.26 -2.76 -2.36
CA ALA A 19 7.53 -3.08 -1.72
C ALA A 19 7.47 -4.42 -0.98
N LEU A 20 8.59 -5.15 -1.01
CA LEU A 20 8.77 -6.41 -0.30
C LEU A 20 9.81 -6.22 0.82
N ALA A 21 9.55 -6.79 1.99
CA ALA A 21 10.49 -6.82 3.10
C ALA A 21 10.56 -8.21 3.73
N ILE A 22 11.77 -8.74 3.91
CA ILE A 22 11.97 -10.07 4.48
C ILE A 22 11.68 -10.02 5.98
N SER A 23 10.83 -10.92 6.47
CA SER A 23 10.59 -11.11 7.90
C SER A 23 11.44 -12.24 8.48
N SER A 24 11.59 -13.33 7.73
CA SER A 24 12.39 -14.52 8.07
C SER A 24 12.64 -15.33 6.79
N PRO A 25 13.46 -16.39 6.81
CA PRO A 25 13.69 -17.21 5.61
C PRO A 25 12.43 -17.78 4.95
N THR A 26 11.32 -17.91 5.68
CA THR A 26 10.04 -18.45 5.19
C THR A 26 8.88 -17.46 5.30
N SER A 27 9.16 -16.16 5.45
CA SER A 27 8.13 -15.13 5.58
C SER A 27 8.57 -13.79 5.01
N VAL A 28 7.68 -13.17 4.24
CA VAL A 28 7.88 -11.86 3.61
C VAL A 28 6.67 -10.96 3.89
N TRP A 29 6.94 -9.68 4.09
CA TRP A 29 5.94 -8.62 4.09
C TRP A 29 5.77 -8.08 2.68
N VAL A 30 4.52 -7.93 2.26
CA VAL A 30 4.13 -7.24 1.04
C VAL A 30 3.43 -5.97 1.47
N SER A 31 3.91 -4.83 0.97
CA SER A 31 3.38 -3.52 1.29
C SER A 31 3.11 -2.72 0.03
N TRP A 32 2.07 -1.89 0.05
CA TRP A 32 1.71 -1.01 -1.06
C TRP A 32 0.87 0.15 -0.56
N VAL A 33 0.61 1.12 -1.43
CA VAL A 33 -0.29 2.25 -1.17
C VAL A 33 -1.46 2.20 -2.14
N THR A 34 -2.66 2.56 -1.67
CA THR A 34 -3.84 2.82 -2.51
C THR A 34 -4.40 4.22 -2.21
N GLY A 35 -5.11 4.80 -3.18
CA GLY A 35 -5.65 6.16 -3.06
C GLY A 35 -4.59 7.26 -3.11
N ASP A 36 -5.01 8.50 -3.29
CA ASP A 36 -4.11 9.64 -3.45
C ASP A 36 -3.72 10.25 -2.11
N ALA A 37 -2.43 10.57 -1.97
CA ALA A 37 -1.97 11.44 -0.91
C ALA A 37 -2.47 12.87 -1.16
N GLN A 38 -2.77 13.60 -0.09
CA GLN A 38 -3.26 14.97 -0.19
C GLN A 38 -2.27 15.92 0.47
N VAL A 39 -1.98 17.04 -0.21
CA VAL A 39 -1.16 18.14 0.30
C VAL A 39 -2.01 19.41 0.26
N GLY A 40 -2.08 20.13 1.37
CA GLY A 40 -2.96 21.29 1.45
C GLY A 40 -3.19 21.80 2.87
N SER A 41 -3.97 22.87 2.98
CA SER A 41 -4.35 23.47 4.26
C SER A 41 -5.50 22.71 4.95
N ASN A 42 -6.46 22.19 4.17
CA ASN A 42 -7.61 21.42 4.66
C ASN A 42 -7.59 20.03 4.06
N LEU A 43 -7.26 19.03 4.88
CA LEU A 43 -7.13 17.63 4.45
C LEU A 43 -8.21 16.78 5.09
N THR A 44 -8.74 15.82 4.32
CA THR A 44 -9.59 14.76 4.85
C THR A 44 -8.84 13.44 4.67
N GLY A 45 -8.35 12.88 5.77
CA GLY A 45 -7.67 11.58 5.74
C GLY A 45 -8.59 10.52 5.14
N LEU A 46 -8.00 9.60 4.37
CA LEU A 46 -8.74 8.44 3.87
C LEU A 46 -9.07 7.50 5.04
N ASP A 47 -10.21 6.81 4.95
CA ASP A 47 -10.55 5.73 5.88
C ASP A 47 -9.74 4.48 5.51
N PRO A 48 -8.77 4.02 6.32
CA PRO A 48 -7.96 2.86 5.97
C PRO A 48 -8.78 1.57 5.83
N SER A 49 -10.00 1.52 6.39
CA SER A 49 -10.88 0.35 6.28
C SER A 49 -11.69 0.30 4.97
N SER A 50 -11.66 1.36 4.15
CA SER A 50 -12.44 1.43 2.91
C SER A 50 -11.86 0.56 1.77
N VAL A 51 -10.62 0.07 1.93
CA VAL A 51 -9.93 -0.81 0.98
C VAL A 51 -9.34 -1.99 1.74
N LEU A 52 -9.57 -3.20 1.24
CA LEU A 52 -9.04 -4.41 1.87
C LEU A 52 -7.52 -4.50 1.69
N SER A 53 -6.85 -5.17 2.64
CA SER A 53 -5.42 -5.50 2.53
C SER A 53 -5.29 -6.99 2.23
N GLU A 54 -5.43 -7.39 0.97
CA GLU A 54 -5.36 -8.80 0.57
C GLU A 54 -4.23 -9.07 -0.43
N VAL A 55 -3.44 -10.12 -0.13
CA VAL A 55 -2.49 -10.69 -1.08
C VAL A 55 -2.96 -12.07 -1.45
N TRP A 56 -3.27 -12.24 -2.73
CA TRP A 56 -3.58 -13.53 -3.33
C TRP A 56 -2.28 -14.12 -3.86
N TYR A 57 -2.00 -15.38 -3.52
CA TYR A 57 -0.72 -16.00 -3.85
C TYR A 57 -0.83 -17.49 -4.20
N GLY A 58 0.17 -18.00 -4.91
CA GLY A 58 0.24 -19.38 -5.37
C GLY A 58 1.61 -19.73 -5.94
N LYS A 59 1.80 -20.97 -6.38
CA LYS A 59 3.08 -21.45 -6.94
C LYS A 59 3.26 -21.17 -8.43
N GLU A 60 2.24 -20.64 -9.09
CA GLU A 60 2.23 -20.35 -10.52
C GLU A 60 1.51 -19.01 -10.77
N SER A 61 2.04 -18.20 -11.68
CA SER A 61 1.42 -16.92 -12.08
C SER A 61 0.01 -17.16 -12.62
N GLY A 62 -0.95 -16.32 -12.22
CA GLY A 62 -2.36 -16.47 -12.60
C GLY A 62 -3.12 -17.59 -11.87
N LYS A 63 -2.46 -18.41 -11.03
CA LYS A 63 -3.10 -19.45 -10.21
C LYS A 63 -2.87 -19.20 -8.72
N TYR A 64 -3.63 -18.24 -8.18
CA TYR A 64 -3.54 -17.83 -6.79
C TYR A 64 -4.61 -18.54 -5.94
N THR A 65 -4.22 -19.65 -5.30
CA THR A 65 -5.15 -20.51 -4.53
C THR A 65 -5.24 -20.16 -3.05
N SER A 66 -4.42 -19.22 -2.58
CA SER A 66 -4.35 -18.80 -1.18
C SER A 66 -4.49 -17.29 -1.06
N VAL A 67 -5.07 -16.83 0.04
CA VAL A 67 -5.18 -15.40 0.36
C VAL A 67 -4.60 -15.15 1.75
N ALA A 68 -3.80 -14.09 1.88
CA ALA A 68 -3.36 -13.56 3.16
C ALA A 68 -3.98 -12.19 3.36
N LYS A 69 -4.46 -11.94 4.57
CA LYS A 69 -5.03 -10.66 4.99
C LYS A 69 -4.04 -9.92 5.87
N GLY A 70 -4.05 -8.60 5.76
CA GLY A 70 -3.20 -7.74 6.56
C GLY A 70 -3.97 -6.60 7.19
N VAL A 71 -3.23 -5.55 7.49
CA VAL A 71 -3.76 -4.31 8.07
C VAL A 71 -3.49 -3.15 7.13
N SER A 72 -4.18 -2.05 7.38
CA SER A 72 -4.00 -0.79 6.67
C SER A 72 -3.93 0.36 7.66
N THR A 73 -3.25 1.43 7.26
CA THR A 73 -3.14 2.65 8.05
C THR A 73 -3.02 3.88 7.14
N VAL A 74 -3.27 5.05 7.69
CA VAL A 74 -3.01 6.35 7.08
C VAL A 74 -2.21 7.17 8.09
N TYR A 75 -1.24 7.95 7.63
CA TYR A 75 -0.53 8.90 8.49
C TYR A 75 -0.70 10.32 7.96
N SER A 76 -0.64 11.28 8.88
CA SER A 76 -0.70 12.69 8.57
C SER A 76 0.51 13.42 9.15
N GLN A 77 1.06 14.34 8.36
CA GLN A 77 2.08 15.27 8.77
C GLN A 77 1.42 16.65 8.90
N LEU A 78 1.26 17.13 10.13
CA LEU A 78 0.49 18.34 10.44
C LEU A 78 1.41 19.44 10.99
N TYR A 79 1.25 20.65 10.47
CA TYR A 79 2.01 21.82 10.85
C TYR A 79 1.07 22.91 11.40
N PRO A 80 1.13 23.22 12.71
CA PRO A 80 0.25 24.19 13.34
C PRO A 80 0.78 25.64 13.19
N PHE A 81 1.33 25.98 12.02
CA PHE A 81 1.89 27.30 11.75
C PHE A 81 1.31 27.89 10.47
N LYS A 82 1.01 29.20 10.51
CA LYS A 82 0.43 29.91 9.38
C LYS A 82 1.34 29.81 8.15
N GLY A 83 0.77 29.43 7.02
CA GLY A 83 1.46 29.35 5.73
C GLY A 83 2.14 28.01 5.44
N LEU A 84 2.18 27.07 6.39
CA LEU A 84 2.63 25.70 6.12
C LEU A 84 1.47 24.83 5.60
N LEU A 85 1.80 23.93 4.69
CA LEU A 85 0.87 22.95 4.14
C LEU A 85 0.99 21.63 4.90
N ASN A 86 -0.15 21.02 5.20
CA ASN A 86 -0.23 19.69 5.79
C ASN A 86 -0.12 18.62 4.69
N TYR A 87 0.08 17.38 5.14
CA TYR A 87 0.02 16.19 4.30
C TYR A 87 -0.76 15.06 4.99
N THR A 88 -1.51 14.27 4.22
CA THR A 88 -2.03 12.96 4.63
C THR A 88 -1.74 11.96 3.52
N SER A 89 -1.33 10.76 3.90
CA SER A 89 -0.97 9.71 2.93
C SER A 89 -2.19 9.11 2.24
N GLY A 90 -1.94 8.36 1.17
CA GLY A 90 -2.84 7.28 0.76
C GLY A 90 -2.95 6.20 1.85
N ILE A 91 -3.79 5.19 1.62
CA ILE A 91 -3.92 4.05 2.53
C ILE A 91 -2.71 3.15 2.32
N ILE A 92 -1.94 2.93 3.40
CA ILE A 92 -0.75 2.08 3.40
C ILE A 92 -1.15 0.70 3.90
N HIS A 93 -0.85 -0.33 3.12
CA HIS A 93 -1.20 -1.72 3.41
C HIS A 93 0.03 -2.53 3.78
N HIS A 94 -0.11 -3.44 4.74
CA HIS A 94 0.94 -4.40 5.12
C HIS A 94 0.35 -5.79 5.31
N VAL A 95 0.78 -6.75 4.49
CA VAL A 95 0.36 -8.16 4.56
C VAL A 95 1.57 -9.05 4.75
N ARG A 96 1.51 -9.97 5.73
CA ARG A 96 2.58 -10.94 5.98
C ARG A 96 2.23 -12.28 5.37
N LEU A 97 3.06 -12.74 4.43
CA LEU A 97 3.03 -14.11 3.91
C LEU A 97 3.88 -15.00 4.81
N LYS A 98 3.39 -16.21 5.13
CA LYS A 98 4.07 -17.22 5.95
C LYS A 98 4.19 -18.52 5.17
N GLY A 99 5.20 -19.34 5.48
CA GLY A 99 5.39 -20.65 4.86
C GLY A 99 5.83 -20.58 3.39
N THR A 100 6.56 -19.52 3.02
CA THR A 100 6.84 -19.18 1.62
C THR A 100 8.05 -19.94 1.09
N ASN A 101 7.83 -21.02 0.34
CA ASN A 101 8.84 -21.59 -0.57
C ASN A 101 8.42 -21.23 -2.01
N SER A 102 8.91 -20.09 -2.52
CA SER A 102 8.67 -19.54 -3.86
C SER A 102 7.20 -19.36 -4.25
N LEU A 103 6.72 -18.12 -4.28
CA LEU A 103 5.32 -17.80 -4.56
C LEU A 103 5.20 -16.63 -5.56
N PHE A 104 4.19 -16.72 -6.43
CA PHE A 104 3.66 -15.61 -7.22
C PHE A 104 2.54 -14.94 -6.43
N ILE A 105 2.40 -13.62 -6.56
CA ILE A 105 1.41 -12.83 -5.83
C ILE A 105 0.62 -11.91 -6.77
N THR A 106 -0.60 -11.55 -6.36
CA THR A 106 -1.38 -10.41 -6.86
C THR A 106 -2.04 -9.69 -5.68
N LEU A 107 -2.31 -8.40 -5.84
CA LEU A 107 -2.83 -7.51 -4.80
C LEU A 107 -4.27 -7.12 -5.13
N ASN A 108 -5.15 -7.12 -4.13
CA ASN A 108 -6.53 -6.64 -4.21
C ASN A 108 -6.84 -5.72 -3.04
#